data_AF-A0AAQ1JYP6-F1
#
_entry.id   AF-A0AAQ1JYP6-F1
#
_cell.length_a   1.000
_cell.length_b   1.000
_cell.length_c   1.000
_cell.angle_alpha   90.00
_cell.angle_beta   90.00
_cell.angle_gamma   90.00
#
_symmetry.space_group_name_H-M   'P 1'
#
loop_
_entity.id
_entity.type
_entity.pdbx_description
1 polymer ?
#
loop_
_entity_poly.entity_id
_entity_poly.type
_entity_poly.pdbx_seq_one_letter_code
_entity_poly.pdbx_strand_id
1 'polypeptide(L)' 'MSIDPNEIELARLQAEKSQLVFELRAAHQIIRNALSVMTIDEQIRWAEMNARDGVDGDGATRATERDALLAHPRMAIGSA' A
#
# COMPACT_ATOMS: atom_id res chain seq x y z
N MET A 1 -5.87 -39.71 0.90
CA MET A 1 -4.77 -38.74 1.01
C MET A 1 -5.25 -37.67 1.98
N SER A 2 -4.71 -37.62 3.20
CA SER A 2 -5.06 -36.55 4.16
C SER A 2 -4.27 -35.32 3.75
N ILE A 3 -4.95 -34.21 3.45
CA ILE A 3 -4.27 -32.93 3.22
C ILE A 3 -3.72 -32.48 4.58
N ASP A 4 -2.45 -32.05 4.61
CA ASP A 4 -1.83 -31.55 5.83
C ASP A 4 -2.48 -30.21 6.21
N PRO A 5 -2.97 -30.03 7.45
CA PRO A 5 -3.49 -28.75 7.93
C PRO A 5 -2.55 -27.56 7.70
N ASN A 6 -1.23 -27.78 7.70
CA ASN A 6 -0.25 -26.75 7.40
C ASN A 6 -0.27 -26.32 5.93
N GLU A 7 -0.55 -27.23 5.00
CA GLU A 7 -0.68 -26.93 3.57
C GLU A 7 -1.91 -26.05 3.30
N ILE A 8 -3.01 -26.31 4.01
CA ILE A 8 -4.24 -25.50 3.92
C ILE A 8 -3.98 -24.08 4.44
N GLU A 9 -3.32 -23.95 5.59
CA GLU A 9 -3.03 -22.64 6.17
C GLU A 9 -2.05 -21.85 5.29
N LEU A 10 -1.02 -22.51 4.74
CA LEU A 10 -0.10 -21.87 3.81
C LEU A 10 -0.82 -21.36 2.55
N ALA A 11 -1.72 -22.16 1.98
CA ALA A 11 -2.52 -21.74 0.83
C ALA A 11 -3.43 -20.54 1.15
N ARG A 12 -4.04 -20.52 2.33
CA ARG A 12 -4.85 -19.38 2.81
C ARG A 12 -4.02 -18.10 2.92
N LEU A 13 -2.86 -18.16 3.57
CA LEU A 13 -1.96 -17.03 3.72
C LEU A 13 -1.43 -16.52 2.38
N GLN A 14 -1.17 -17.42 1.42
CA GLN A 14 -0.76 -17.04 0.07
C GLN A 14 -1.89 -16.33 -0.70
N ALA A 15 -3.13 -16.79 -0.56
CA ALA A 15 -4.30 -16.15 -1.15
C ALA A 15 -4.54 -14.75 -0.56
N GLU A 16 -4.48 -14.63 0.77
CA GLU A 16 -4.63 -13.35 1.48
C GLU A 16 -3.53 -12.36 1.07
N LYS A 17 -2.26 -12.81 1.03
CA LYS A 17 -1.16 -11.99 0.53
C LYS A 17 -1.40 -11.50 -0.90
N SER A 18 -1.88 -12.37 -1.78
CA SER A 18 -2.14 -12.02 -3.19
C SER A 18 -3.23 -10.96 -3.30
N GLN A 19 -4.28 -11.08 -2.49
CA GLN A 19 -5.37 -10.11 -2.40
C GLN A 19 -4.85 -8.75 -1.91
N LEU A 20 -4.07 -8.72 -0.82
CA LEU A 20 -3.49 -7.49 -0.28
C LEU A 20 -2.56 -6.78 -1.28
N VAL A 21 -1.77 -7.53 -2.06
CA VAL A 21 -0.92 -6.95 -3.12
C VAL A 21 -1.77 -6.35 -4.23
N PHE A 22 -2.87 -7.00 -4.62
CA PHE A 22 -3.80 -6.46 -5.61
C PHE A 22 -4.44 -5.16 -5.12
N GLU A 23 -4.93 -5.13 -3.89
CA GLU A 23 -5.53 -3.95 -3.27
C GLU A 23 -4.51 -2.80 -3.16
N LEU A 24 -3.26 -3.09 -2.79
CA LEU A 24 -2.20 -2.08 -2.73
C LEU A 24 -1.91 -1.46 -4.10
N ARG A 25 -1.91 -2.26 -5.18
CA ARG A 25 -1.76 -1.75 -6.56
C ARG A 25 -2.91 -0.84 -6.96
N ALA A 26 -4.14 -1.27 -6.66
CA ALA A 26 -5.33 -0.48 -6.95
C ALA A 26 -5.31 0.86 -6.19
N ALA A 27 -5.00 0.83 -4.89
CA ALA A 27 -4.88 2.03 -4.06
C ALA A 27 -3.79 2.98 -4.58
N HIS A 28 -2.62 2.45 -4.95
CA HIS A 28 -1.55 3.25 -5.55
C HIS A 28 -2.05 3.97 -6.81
N GLN A 29 -2.71 3.27 -7.72
CA GLN A 29 -3.21 3.86 -8.96
C GLN A 29 -4.30 4.91 -8.70
N ILE A 30 -5.23 4.65 -7.78
CA ILE A 30 -6.29 5.60 -7.41
C ILE A 30 -5.69 6.90 -6.89
N ILE A 31 -4.71 6.82 -5.98
CA ILE A 31 -4.05 8.01 -5.41
C ILE A 31 -3.32 8.79 -6.51
N ARG A 32 -2.60 8.10 -7.40
CA ARG A 32 -1.93 8.75 -8.54
C ARG A 32 -2.92 9.44 -9.48
N ASN A 33 -4.04 8.81 -9.77
CA ASN A 33 -5.10 9.39 -10.61
C ASN A 33 -5.69 10.64 -9.94
N ALA A 34 -5.97 10.58 -8.64
CA ALA A 34 -6.48 11.71 -7.88
C ALA A 34 -5.50 12.90 -7.91
N LEU A 35 -4.21 12.66 -7.65
CA LEU A 35 -3.18 13.70 -7.72
C LEU A 35 -3.08 14.32 -9.12
N SER A 36 -3.30 13.54 -10.19
CA SER A 36 -3.18 14.02 -11.57
C SER A 36 -4.29 15.00 -12.01
N VAL A 37 -5.44 14.98 -11.31
CA VAL A 37 -6.59 15.85 -11.61
C VAL A 37 -6.76 17.00 -10.62
N MET A 38 -6.00 16.99 -9.52
CA MET A 38 -6.04 18.02 -8.50
C MET A 38 -5.18 19.23 -8.86
N THR A 39 -5.67 20.41 -8.47
CA THR A 39 -4.86 21.64 -8.45
C THR A 39 -3.74 21.53 -7.42
N ILE A 40 -2.72 22.40 -7.55
CA ILE A 40 -1.59 22.45 -6.60
C ILE A 40 -2.10 22.72 -5.17
N ASP A 41 -3.05 23.65 -5.00
CA ASP A 41 -3.60 24.00 -3.68
C ASP A 41 -4.33 22.82 -3.03
N GLU A 42 -5.02 22.00 -3.82
CA GLU A 42 -5.69 20.79 -3.33
C GLU A 42 -4.67 19.71 -2.91
N GLN A 43 -3.58 19.56 -3.65
CA GLN A 43 -2.50 18.65 -3.29
C GLN A 43 -1.83 19.09 -1.98
N ILE A 44 -1.62 20.40 -1.78
CA ILE A 44 -1.09 20.96 -0.53
C ILE A 44 -2.03 20.67 0.64
N ARG A 45 -3.33 20.94 0.50
CA ARG A 45 -4.31 20.65 1.55
C ARG A 45 -4.36 19.16 1.92
N TRP A 46 -4.26 18.28 0.93
CA TRP A 46 -4.17 16.85 1.21
C TRP A 46 -2.88 16.51 1.98
N ALA A 47 -1.74 17.08 1.59
CA ALA A 47 -0.49 16.89 2.32
C ALA A 47 -0.61 17.29 3.80
N GLU A 48 -1.21 18.45 4.07
CA GLU A 48 -1.46 18.95 5.42
C GLU A 48 -2.38 18.01 6.23
N MET A 49 -3.43 17.47 5.59
CA MET A 49 -4.31 16.49 6.23
C MET A 49 -3.58 15.19 6.57
N ASN A 50 -2.75 14.68 5.66
CA ASN A 50 -1.97 13.45 5.91
C ASN A 50 -0.98 13.67 7.06
N ALA A 51 -0.32 14.83 7.10
CA ALA A 51 0.62 15.17 8.19
C ALA A 51 -0.10 15.31 9.54
N ARG A 52 -1.27 15.97 9.56
CA ARG A 52 -2.11 16.07 10.77
C ARG A 52 -2.52 14.70 11.29
N ASP A 53 -2.84 13.79 10.38
CA ASP A 53 -3.34 12.45 10.70
C ASP A 53 -2.20 11.43 10.90
N GLY A 54 -0.92 11.85 10.80
CA GLY A 54 0.27 11.02 11.02
C GLY A 54 0.48 9.93 9.96
N VAL A 55 -0.06 10.15 8.76
CA VAL A 55 0.02 9.22 7.61
C VAL A 55 0.75 9.85 6.41
N ASP A 56 1.47 10.94 6.65
CA ASP A 56 2.38 11.52 5.68
C ASP A 56 3.60 10.63 5.42
N GLY A 57 4.31 10.94 4.35
CA GLY A 57 5.59 10.36 4.00
C GLY A 57 6.14 11.06 2.78
N ASP A 58 7.06 10.40 2.08
CA ASP A 58 7.74 11.04 0.96
C ASP A 58 6.73 11.49 -0.12
N GLY A 59 6.80 12.77 -0.50
CA GLY A 59 5.87 13.40 -1.44
C GLY A 59 4.41 13.48 -0.96
N ALA A 60 4.15 13.70 0.33
CA ALA A 60 2.84 13.93 0.96
C ALA A 60 1.87 12.74 0.99
N THR A 61 2.07 11.70 0.17
CA THR A 61 1.14 10.58 0.06
C THR A 61 1.80 9.22 0.24
N ARG A 62 3.04 9.11 0.77
CA ARG A 62 3.77 7.83 0.92
C ARG A 62 3.92 7.04 -0.40
N ALA A 63 4.05 7.75 -1.53
CA ALA A 63 4.06 7.13 -2.86
C ALA A 63 5.27 6.20 -3.04
N THR A 64 6.45 6.67 -2.64
CA THR A 64 7.71 5.91 -2.67
C THR A 64 7.63 4.61 -1.88
N GLU A 65 6.93 4.64 -0.74
CA GLU A 65 6.80 3.47 0.14
C GLU A 65 5.86 2.42 -0.46
N ARG A 66 4.76 2.84 -1.09
CA ARG A 66 3.91 1.93 -1.88
C ARG A 66 4.68 1.33 -3.05
N ASP A 67 5.47 2.13 -3.77
CA ASP A 67 6.29 1.62 -4.89
C ASP A 67 7.32 0.59 -4.44
N ALA A 68 8.01 0.84 -3.32
CA ALA A 68 8.95 -0.09 -2.73
C ALA A 68 8.30 -1.42 -2.34
N LEU A 69 7.12 -1.35 -1.73
CA LEU A 69 6.30 -2.52 -1.36
C LEU A 69 5.82 -3.32 -2.56
N LEU A 70 5.40 -2.64 -3.63
CA LEU A 70 4.95 -3.27 -4.85
C LEU A 70 6.10 -3.92 -5.63
N ALA A 71 7.28 -3.32 -5.59
CA ALA A 71 8.51 -3.90 -6.17
C ALA A 71 8.99 -5.12 -5.36
N HIS A 72 8.89 -5.07 -4.03
CA HIS A 72 9.35 -6.12 -3.14
C HIS A 72 8.29 -6.43 -2.05
N PRO A 73 7.29 -7.29 -2.33
CA PRO A 73 6.18 -7.60 -1.41
C PRO A 73 6.56 -8.33 -0.10
N ARG A 74 7.85 -8.43 0.23
CA ARG A 74 8.38 -9.00 1.48
C ARG A 74 8.87 -7.93 2.47
N MET A 75 8.99 -6.67 2.07
CA MET A 75 9.65 -5.62 2.86
C MET A 75 8.71 -4.44 3.18
N ALA A 76 7.80 -4.60 4.14
CA ALA A 76 7.33 -3.46 4.95
C ALA A 76 6.73 -3.96 6.26
N ILE A 77 7.61 -4.34 7.17
CA ILE A 77 7.34 -4.17 8.60
C ILE A 77 8.67 -3.71 9.17
N GLY A 78 8.67 -2.51 9.74
CA GLY A 78 9.83 -1.63 9.85
C GLY A 78 11.06 -2.24 10.52
N SER A 79 12.23 -1.87 9.99
CA SER A 79 13.43 -1.75 10.81
C SER A 79 13.36 -0.37 11.48
N ALA A 80 12.94 -0.36 12.74
CA ALA A 80 13.20 0.72 13.70
C ALA A 80 14.25 0.21 14.69
#